data_AF-A0AAD9SL65-F1
#
_entry.id   AF-A0AAD9SL65-F1
#
_cell.length_a   1.000
_cell.length_b   1.000
_cell.length_c   1.000
_cell.angle_alpha   90.00
_cell.angle_beta   90.00
_cell.angle_gamma   90.00
#
_symmetry.space_group_name_H-M   'P 1'
#
loop_
_entity.id
_entity.type
_entity.pdbx_description
1 polymer ?
#
loop_
_entity_poly.entity_id
_entity_poly.type
_entity_poly.pdbx_seq_one_letter_code
_entity_poly.pdbx_strand_id
1 'polypeptide(L)'
;MEGLLPKYHGEDASEIPGARALLKEIGDRHIPWAIVTSGTVPLVHGWLQVLGLPNPEHLVTAESVQNGKPDPACYIMGLERIGLDGDNQNTNVLVLEDSPAGIKAGKAAGCKVLGLVTSHTAEQVKAAEPDWIVKDLDSVKIVEFKDGLVTLEFSNGLVELAQVNGDSTGAQ
;
A
#
# COMPACT_ATOMS: atom_id res chain seq x y z
N MET A 1 5.50 25.06 2.34
CA MET A 1 5.95 25.14 0.94
C MET A 1 5.41 23.94 0.15
N GLU A 2 5.56 22.72 0.65
CA GLU A 2 5.09 21.48 0.00
C GLU A 2 3.56 21.42 -0.22
N GLY A 3 2.74 21.85 0.74
CA GLY A 3 1.27 21.89 0.59
C GLY A 3 0.73 22.80 -0.53
N LEU A 4 1.59 23.57 -1.19
CA LEU A 4 1.23 24.36 -2.37
C LEU A 4 1.41 23.59 -3.68
N LEU A 5 2.12 22.44 -3.67
CA LEU A 5 2.33 21.63 -4.87
C LEU A 5 1.02 21.21 -5.53
N PRO A 6 -0.02 20.73 -4.81
CA PRO A 6 -1.28 20.39 -5.45
C PRO A 6 -1.98 21.58 -6.11
N LYS A 7 -1.82 22.77 -5.53
CA LYS A 7 -2.38 24.00 -6.09
C LYS A 7 -1.68 24.42 -7.38
N TYR A 8 -0.35 24.29 -7.45
CA TYR A 8 0.44 24.79 -8.58
C TYR A 8 0.64 23.75 -9.69
N HIS A 9 0.56 22.47 -9.38
CA HIS A 9 0.81 21.36 -10.30
C HIS A 9 -0.39 20.41 -10.42
N GLY A 10 -1.57 20.85 -10.00
CA GLY A 10 -2.77 20.02 -10.04
C GLY A 10 -3.18 19.59 -11.44
N GLU A 11 -2.90 20.41 -12.46
CA GLU A 11 -3.19 20.09 -13.86
C GLU A 11 -2.26 19.01 -14.43
N ASP A 12 -1.07 18.83 -13.85
CA ASP A 12 -0.10 17.80 -14.24
C ASP A 12 -0.33 16.47 -13.50
N ALA A 13 -1.21 16.46 -12.49
CA ALA A 13 -1.44 15.29 -11.66
C ALA A 13 -2.46 14.34 -12.31
N SER A 14 -2.07 13.07 -12.42
CA SER A 14 -2.95 11.98 -12.83
C SER A 14 -3.08 10.97 -11.71
N GLU A 15 -4.28 10.42 -11.52
CA GLU A 15 -4.46 9.28 -10.63
C GLU A 15 -3.73 8.04 -11.17
N ILE A 16 -3.27 7.17 -10.27
CA ILE A 16 -2.78 5.85 -10.65
C ILE A 16 -3.97 5.07 -11.24
N PRO A 17 -3.83 4.45 -12.43
CA PRO A 17 -4.89 3.61 -13.00
C PRO A 17 -5.40 2.58 -12.00
N GLY A 18 -6.72 2.49 -11.84
CA GLY A 18 -7.40 1.61 -10.89
C GLY A 18 -7.59 2.16 -9.48
N ALA A 19 -6.89 3.24 -9.08
CA ALA A 19 -6.94 3.76 -7.71
C ALA A 19 -8.36 4.13 -7.26
N ARG A 20 -9.07 4.91 -8.09
CA ARG A 20 -10.43 5.36 -7.78
C ARG A 20 -11.41 4.19 -7.67
N ALA A 21 -11.32 3.23 -8.58
CA ALA A 21 -12.18 2.06 -8.58
C ALA A 21 -11.97 1.22 -7.31
N LEU A 22 -10.70 0.96 -6.97
CA LEU A 22 -10.35 0.22 -5.76
C LEU A 22 -10.82 0.93 -4.49
N LEU A 23 -10.56 2.24 -4.36
CA LEU A 23 -11.00 3.02 -3.20
C LEU A 23 -12.53 3.06 -3.06
N LYS A 24 -13.25 3.14 -4.19
CA LYS A 24 -14.71 3.07 -4.18
C LYS A 24 -15.19 1.70 -3.67
N GLU A 25 -14.62 0.60 -4.16
CA GLU A 25 -15.00 -0.74 -3.71
C GLU A 25 -14.69 -0.97 -2.23
N ILE A 26 -13.55 -0.48 -1.75
CA ILE A 26 -13.18 -0.50 -0.33
C ILE A 26 -14.25 0.23 0.50
N GLY A 27 -14.65 1.43 0.07
CA GLY A 27 -15.68 2.23 0.74
C GLY A 27 -17.06 1.55 0.72
N ASP A 28 -17.52 1.09 -0.43
CA ASP A 28 -18.84 0.43 -0.57
C ASP A 28 -18.94 -0.84 0.31
N ARG A 29 -17.82 -1.56 0.48
CA ARG A 29 -17.75 -2.80 1.28
C ARG A 29 -17.35 -2.56 2.74
N HIS A 30 -17.09 -1.31 3.15
CA HIS A 30 -16.65 -0.94 4.50
C HIS A 30 -15.40 -1.72 4.95
N ILE A 31 -14.45 -1.93 4.03
CA ILE A 31 -13.17 -2.59 4.32
C ILE A 31 -12.29 -1.59 5.08
N PRO A 32 -11.76 -1.92 6.28
CA PRO A 32 -10.84 -1.05 7.00
C PRO A 32 -9.55 -0.80 6.21
N TRP A 33 -9.15 0.47 6.09
CA TRP A 33 -7.94 0.85 5.35
C TRP A 33 -7.37 2.19 5.86
N ALA A 34 -6.10 2.43 5.54
CA ALA A 34 -5.42 3.69 5.86
C ALA A 34 -4.54 4.15 4.69
N ILE A 35 -4.32 5.45 4.59
CA ILE A 35 -3.19 6.00 3.81
C ILE A 35 -1.99 6.14 4.75
N VAL A 36 -0.83 5.62 4.33
CA VAL A 36 0.45 5.78 5.02
C VAL A 36 1.47 6.40 4.06
N THR A 37 1.80 7.67 4.28
CA THR A 37 2.58 8.48 3.32
C THR A 37 3.75 9.22 3.98
N SER A 38 4.83 9.43 3.22
CA SER A 38 5.92 10.36 3.59
C SER A 38 5.59 11.82 3.24
N GLY A 39 4.39 12.08 2.70
CA GLY A 39 3.89 13.43 2.48
C GLY A 39 3.34 14.06 3.77
N THR A 40 3.31 15.39 3.79
CA THR A 40 2.68 16.17 4.87
C THR A 40 1.15 16.18 4.78
N VAL A 41 0.47 16.51 5.87
CA VAL A 41 -1.01 16.63 5.91
C VAL A 41 -1.55 17.56 4.82
N PRO A 42 -0.99 18.78 4.60
CA PRO A 42 -1.46 19.64 3.52
C PRO A 42 -1.24 19.05 2.12
N LEU A 43 -0.15 18.29 1.93
CA LEU A 43 0.16 17.69 0.63
C LEU A 43 -0.86 16.61 0.27
N VAL A 44 -1.10 15.66 1.18
CA VAL A 44 -2.01 14.53 0.92
C VAL A 44 -3.45 15.00 0.70
N HIS A 45 -3.96 15.89 1.55
CA HIS A 45 -5.32 16.42 1.35
C HIS A 45 -5.44 17.25 0.07
N GLY A 46 -4.40 18.04 -0.26
CA GLY A 46 -4.40 18.79 -1.51
C GLY A 46 -4.46 17.88 -2.73
N TRP A 47 -3.69 16.79 -2.77
CA TRP A 47 -3.75 15.83 -3.88
C TRP A 47 -5.08 15.09 -3.96
N LEU A 48 -5.61 14.63 -2.81
CA LEU A 48 -6.93 13.98 -2.78
C LEU A 48 -8.02 14.92 -3.29
N GLN A 49 -7.97 16.20 -2.93
CA GLN A 49 -8.92 17.21 -3.41
C GLN A 49 -8.78 17.46 -4.91
N VAL A 50 -7.56 17.70 -5.41
CA VAL A 50 -7.30 17.96 -6.83
C VAL A 50 -7.76 16.79 -7.70
N LEU A 51 -7.45 15.57 -7.27
CA LEU A 51 -7.82 14.35 -7.99
C LEU A 51 -9.28 13.94 -7.72
N GLY A 52 -10.00 14.60 -6.80
CA GLY A 52 -11.35 14.20 -6.41
C GLY A 52 -11.43 12.75 -5.88
N LEU A 53 -10.42 12.31 -5.15
CA LEU A 53 -10.36 10.99 -4.51
C LEU A 53 -10.93 11.06 -3.08
N PRO A 54 -11.48 9.95 -2.54
CA PRO A 54 -12.05 9.94 -1.21
C PRO A 54 -10.99 10.21 -0.13
N ASN A 55 -11.37 10.92 0.92
CA ASN A 55 -10.52 11.07 2.09
C ASN A 55 -10.51 9.77 2.89
N PRO A 56 -9.34 9.28 3.35
CA PRO A 56 -9.29 8.13 4.24
C PRO A 56 -9.84 8.47 5.62
N GLU A 57 -10.44 7.48 6.28
CA GLU A 57 -10.77 7.59 7.71
C GLU A 57 -9.49 7.63 8.57
N HIS A 58 -8.46 6.87 8.15
CA HIS A 58 -7.18 6.76 8.85
C HIS A 58 -6.02 7.23 7.98
N LEU A 59 -5.24 8.20 8.47
CA LEU A 59 -4.16 8.83 7.72
C LEU A 59 -2.87 8.97 8.54
N VAL A 60 -1.82 8.23 8.20
CA VAL A 60 -0.48 8.42 8.75
C VAL A 60 0.37 9.21 7.76
N THR A 61 0.94 10.32 8.22
CA THR A 61 1.75 11.25 7.42
C THR A 61 3.18 11.32 7.92
N ALA A 62 4.05 12.10 7.25
CA ALA A 62 5.41 12.36 7.71
C ALA A 62 5.46 12.94 9.13
N GLU A 63 4.52 13.80 9.50
CA GLU A 63 4.45 14.41 10.82
C GLU A 63 3.99 13.44 11.91
N SER A 64 3.45 12.27 11.52
CA SER A 64 2.93 11.29 12.48
C SER A 64 4.02 10.47 13.15
N VAL A 65 5.24 10.42 12.60
CA VAL A 65 6.32 9.56 13.08
C VAL A 65 7.64 10.33 13.19
N GLN A 66 8.52 9.88 14.08
CA GLN A 66 9.84 10.47 14.24
C GLN A 66 10.80 10.09 13.10
N ASN A 67 10.73 8.83 12.65
CA ASN A 67 11.55 8.30 11.58
C ASN A 67 10.68 7.93 10.38
N GLY A 68 11.05 8.41 9.19
CA GLY A 68 10.37 8.03 7.94
C GLY A 68 10.82 6.67 7.42
N LYS A 69 10.12 6.19 6.38
CA LYS A 69 10.49 4.98 5.61
C LYS A 69 11.99 5.02 5.24
N PRO A 70 12.77 3.94 5.42
CA PRO A 70 12.36 2.55 5.60
C PRO A 70 12.07 2.11 7.04
N ASP A 71 12.05 3.03 8.02
CA ASP A 71 11.60 2.71 9.37
C ASP A 71 10.12 2.24 9.36
N PRO A 72 9.76 1.15 10.07
CA PRO A 72 8.42 0.57 10.03
C PRO A 72 7.36 1.36 10.81
N ALA A 73 7.76 2.36 11.63
CA ALA A 73 6.85 3.05 12.55
C ALA A 73 5.58 3.59 11.88
N CYS A 74 5.67 4.06 10.64
CA CYS A 74 4.52 4.58 9.92
C CYS A 74 3.46 3.51 9.59
N TYR A 75 3.88 2.28 9.26
CA TYR A 75 2.96 1.17 9.01
C TYR A 75 2.43 0.57 10.31
N ILE A 76 3.25 0.48 11.35
CA ILE A 76 2.82 0.06 12.69
C ILE A 76 1.70 0.98 13.20
N MET A 77 1.88 2.29 13.10
CA MET A 77 0.82 3.25 13.44
C MET A 77 -0.42 3.10 12.54
N GLY A 78 -0.23 2.76 11.25
CA GLY A 78 -1.34 2.49 10.34
C GLY A 78 -2.18 1.30 10.81
N LEU A 79 -1.53 0.21 11.22
CA LEU A 79 -2.15 -1.00 11.76
C LEU A 79 -2.95 -0.71 13.04
N GLU A 80 -2.35 0.04 13.98
CA GLU A 80 -3.02 0.48 15.21
C GLU A 80 -4.30 1.28 14.91
N ARG A 81 -4.24 2.21 13.94
CA ARG A 81 -5.40 3.06 13.59
C ARG A 81 -6.56 2.28 12.99
N ILE A 82 -6.29 1.22 12.22
CA ILE A 82 -7.33 0.35 11.65
C ILE A 82 -7.74 -0.79 12.62
N GLY A 83 -7.18 -0.83 13.82
CA GLY A 83 -7.50 -1.85 14.84
C GLY A 83 -6.98 -3.25 14.53
N LEU A 84 -5.87 -3.35 13.78
CA LEU A 84 -5.23 -4.62 13.38
C LEU A 84 -3.78 -4.72 13.88
N ASP A 85 -3.49 -4.14 15.03
CA ASP A 85 -2.23 -4.30 15.77
C ASP A 85 -2.10 -5.74 16.30
N GLY A 86 -1.53 -6.62 15.47
CA GLY A 86 -1.16 -7.98 15.88
C GLY A 86 0.23 -8.05 16.53
N ASP A 87 0.58 -9.20 17.13
CA ASP A 87 1.98 -9.54 17.42
C ASP A 87 2.77 -9.38 16.11
N ASN A 88 3.84 -8.58 16.15
CA ASN A 88 4.57 -7.92 15.04
C ASN A 88 5.18 -8.87 13.98
N GLN A 89 4.70 -10.12 13.87
CA GLN A 89 5.23 -11.18 13.03
C GLN A 89 4.21 -11.81 12.06
N ASN A 90 2.92 -11.47 12.12
CA ASN A 90 1.95 -11.99 11.15
C ASN A 90 0.67 -11.13 11.05
N THR A 91 0.76 -9.95 10.45
CA THR A 91 -0.40 -9.09 10.25
C THR A 91 -1.14 -9.53 8.98
N ASN A 92 -2.46 -9.78 9.08
CA ASN A 92 -3.34 -10.04 7.93
C ASN A 92 -3.67 -8.73 7.19
N VAL A 93 -2.65 -7.93 6.89
CA VAL A 93 -2.77 -6.63 6.24
C VAL A 93 -1.81 -6.56 5.05
N LEU A 94 -2.35 -6.14 3.91
CA LEU A 94 -1.59 -5.94 2.68
C LEU A 94 -1.23 -4.45 2.52
N VAL A 95 0.06 -4.17 2.34
CA VAL A 95 0.55 -2.85 1.92
C VAL A 95 0.64 -2.81 0.40
N LEU A 96 0.07 -1.75 -0.21
CA LEU A 96 0.25 -1.42 -1.62
C LEU A 96 1.29 -0.29 -1.71
N GLU A 97 2.44 -0.54 -2.35
CA GLU A 97 3.57 0.41 -2.36
C GLU A 97 4.33 0.40 -3.68
N ASP A 98 4.88 1.53 -4.07
CA ASP A 98 5.68 1.71 -5.28
C ASP A 98 7.12 2.17 -5.01
N SER A 99 7.45 2.52 -3.76
CA SER A 99 8.76 3.01 -3.37
C SER A 99 9.61 1.93 -2.68
N PRO A 100 10.91 1.78 -3.02
CA PRO A 100 11.79 0.83 -2.35
C PRO A 100 11.87 1.04 -0.82
N ALA A 101 11.84 2.29 -0.35
CA ALA A 101 11.84 2.61 1.07
C ALA A 101 10.54 2.17 1.75
N GLY A 102 9.39 2.39 1.10
CA GLY A 102 8.09 1.99 1.62
C GLY A 102 7.86 0.50 1.62
N ILE A 103 8.31 -0.22 0.58
CA ILE A 103 8.29 -1.67 0.55
C ILE A 103 9.07 -2.23 1.75
N LYS A 104 10.30 -1.77 1.96
CA LYS A 104 11.13 -2.19 3.10
C LYS A 104 10.48 -1.90 4.45
N ALA A 105 9.88 -0.72 4.62
CA ALA A 105 9.15 -0.37 5.83
C ALA A 105 7.93 -1.27 6.07
N GLY A 106 7.15 -1.58 5.03
CA GLY A 106 6.00 -2.48 5.15
C GLY A 106 6.41 -3.90 5.55
N LYS A 107 7.48 -4.42 4.95
CA LYS A 107 8.07 -5.72 5.31
C LYS A 107 8.60 -5.73 6.74
N ALA A 108 9.31 -4.67 7.14
CA ALA A 108 9.83 -4.53 8.51
C ALA A 108 8.72 -4.39 9.56
N ALA A 109 7.51 -3.94 9.17
CA ALA A 109 6.31 -3.93 10.00
C ALA A 109 5.55 -5.27 10.02
N GLY A 110 6.11 -6.33 9.43
CA GLY A 110 5.50 -7.66 9.40
C GLY A 110 4.37 -7.83 8.37
N CYS A 111 4.13 -6.84 7.51
CA CYS A 111 3.08 -6.89 6.50
C CYS A 111 3.53 -7.65 5.25
N LYS A 112 2.54 -8.19 4.52
CA LYS A 112 2.72 -8.54 3.10
C LYS A 112 2.69 -7.27 2.26
N VAL A 113 3.51 -7.22 1.21
CA VAL A 113 3.62 -6.05 0.34
C VAL A 113 3.39 -6.42 -1.13
N LEU A 114 2.44 -5.74 -1.77
CA LEU A 114 2.29 -5.72 -3.22
C LEU A 114 3.01 -4.48 -3.78
N GLY A 115 4.05 -4.73 -4.57
CA GLY A 115 4.81 -3.70 -5.28
C GLY A 115 4.08 -3.21 -6.54
N LEU A 116 4.03 -1.89 -6.75
CA LEU A 116 3.52 -1.23 -7.95
C LEU A 116 4.67 -0.60 -8.75
N VAL A 117 4.58 -0.60 -10.08
CA VAL A 117 5.61 -0.03 -10.97
C VAL A 117 5.13 1.31 -11.53
N THR A 118 4.81 2.24 -10.63
CA THR A 118 4.27 3.58 -10.95
C THR A 118 5.36 4.66 -10.92
N SER A 119 6.01 4.88 -9.78
CA SER A 119 7.05 5.93 -9.65
C SER A 119 8.48 5.41 -9.78
N HIS A 120 8.68 4.09 -9.69
CA HIS A 120 9.98 3.43 -9.77
C HIS A 120 9.98 2.33 -10.83
N THR A 121 11.15 1.96 -11.34
CA THR A 121 11.26 0.88 -12.33
C THR A 121 10.99 -0.49 -11.70
N ALA A 122 10.63 -1.48 -12.53
CA ALA A 122 10.40 -2.84 -12.07
C ALA A 122 11.64 -3.42 -11.35
N GLU A 123 12.85 -3.09 -11.82
CA GLU A 123 14.10 -3.51 -11.19
C GLU A 123 14.28 -2.90 -9.79
N GLN A 124 13.95 -1.61 -9.63
CA GLN A 124 14.04 -0.93 -8.34
C GLN A 124 13.02 -1.48 -7.34
N VAL A 125 11.78 -1.71 -7.78
CA VAL A 125 10.72 -2.33 -6.98
C VAL A 125 11.12 -3.75 -6.59
N LYS A 126 11.58 -4.57 -7.55
CA LYS A 126 12.03 -5.95 -7.32
C LYS A 126 13.20 -6.02 -6.35
N ALA A 127 14.16 -5.10 -6.42
CA ALA A 127 15.30 -5.05 -5.50
C ALA A 127 14.91 -4.71 -4.06
N ALA A 128 13.68 -4.24 -3.81
CA ALA A 128 13.14 -4.03 -2.47
C ALA A 128 12.40 -5.26 -1.91
N GLU A 129 12.30 -6.35 -2.69
CA GLU A 129 11.76 -7.65 -2.29
C GLU A 129 10.30 -7.62 -1.76
N PRO A 130 9.34 -7.02 -2.51
CA PRO A 130 7.91 -7.19 -2.20
C PRO A 130 7.48 -8.64 -2.41
N ASP A 131 6.34 -9.03 -1.84
CA ASP A 131 5.79 -10.40 -1.97
C ASP A 131 5.20 -10.65 -3.36
N TRP A 132 4.69 -9.61 -4.03
CA TRP A 132 4.19 -9.64 -5.41
C TRP A 132 4.49 -8.31 -6.11
N ILE A 133 4.49 -8.29 -7.44
CA ILE A 133 4.68 -7.07 -8.23
C ILE A 133 3.67 -7.04 -9.37
N VAL A 134 2.93 -5.92 -9.46
CA VAL A 134 2.02 -5.61 -10.57
C VAL A 134 2.34 -4.23 -11.13
N LYS A 135 1.79 -3.91 -12.30
CA LYS A 135 2.04 -2.63 -12.96
C LYS A 135 1.48 -1.45 -12.16
N ASP A 136 0.19 -1.50 -11.84
CA ASP A 136 -0.60 -0.44 -11.24
C ASP A 136 -1.86 -1.05 -10.58
N LEU A 137 -2.79 -0.23 -10.10
CA LEU A 137 -3.97 -0.70 -9.36
C LEU A 137 -5.07 -1.27 -10.26
N ASP A 138 -5.03 -1.10 -11.59
CA ASP A 138 -5.93 -1.82 -12.51
C ASP A 138 -5.70 -3.34 -12.44
N SER A 139 -4.53 -3.75 -11.96
CA SER A 139 -4.16 -5.14 -11.79
C SER A 139 -4.65 -5.76 -10.47
N VAL A 140 -5.39 -5.02 -9.64
CA VAL A 140 -5.87 -5.45 -8.32
C VAL A 140 -7.39 -5.45 -8.27
N LYS A 141 -7.99 -6.59 -7.89
CA LYS A 141 -9.45 -6.73 -7.78
C LYS A 141 -9.87 -7.32 -6.44
N ILE A 142 -10.87 -6.71 -5.79
CA ILE A 142 -11.51 -7.30 -4.60
C ILE A 142 -12.55 -8.32 -5.06
N VAL A 143 -12.28 -9.59 -4.79
CA VAL A 143 -13.18 -10.70 -5.13
C VAL A 143 -14.24 -10.85 -4.05
N GLU A 144 -13.81 -10.89 -2.79
CA GLU A 144 -14.68 -11.14 -1.64
C GLU A 144 -14.21 -10.31 -0.44
N PHE A 145 -15.17 -9.90 0.40
CA PHE A 145 -14.90 -9.44 1.75
C PHE A 145 -15.86 -10.17 2.68
N LYS A 146 -15.32 -11.05 3.53
CA LYS A 146 -16.11 -11.93 4.39
C LYS A 146 -15.34 -12.23 5.67
N ASP A 147 -16.04 -12.19 6.80
CA ASP A 147 -15.47 -12.49 8.12
C ASP A 147 -14.20 -11.69 8.45
N GLY A 148 -14.16 -10.43 8.00
CA GLY A 148 -13.01 -9.53 8.19
C GLY A 148 -11.83 -9.76 7.27
N LEU A 149 -11.91 -10.74 6.35
CA LEU A 149 -10.85 -11.05 5.39
C LEU A 149 -11.21 -10.59 3.99
N VAL A 150 -10.24 -9.94 3.32
CA VAL A 150 -10.34 -9.53 1.93
C VAL A 150 -9.65 -10.57 1.05
N THR A 151 -10.38 -11.10 0.07
CA THR A 151 -9.79 -11.91 -0.99
C THR A 151 -9.52 -11.03 -2.21
N LEU A 152 -8.26 -10.98 -2.62
CA LEU A 152 -7.79 -10.20 -3.76
C LEU A 152 -7.37 -11.12 -4.89
N GLU A 153 -7.65 -10.69 -6.12
CA GLU A 153 -7.06 -11.26 -7.33
C GLU A 153 -6.07 -10.25 -7.92
N PHE A 154 -4.88 -10.73 -8.25
CA PHE A 154 -3.86 -9.95 -8.96
C PHE A 154 -3.74 -10.45 -10.40
N SER A 155 -3.75 -9.54 -11.36
CA SER A 155 -3.48 -9.81 -12.76
C SER A 155 -2.18 -9.13 -13.21
N ASN A 156 -1.69 -9.42 -14.43
CA ASN A 156 -0.50 -8.77 -15.00
C ASN A 156 0.75 -8.77 -14.08
N GLY A 157 0.98 -9.88 -13.36
CA GLY A 157 2.15 -10.04 -12.51
C GLY A 157 3.44 -9.86 -13.29
N LEU A 158 4.33 -8.97 -12.83
CA LEU A 158 5.53 -8.56 -13.58
C LEU A 158 6.77 -9.41 -13.28
N VAL A 159 6.69 -10.32 -12.32
CA VAL A 159 7.77 -11.26 -12.00
C VAL A 159 7.16 -12.62 -11.66
N GLU A 160 7.65 -13.69 -12.30
CA GLU A 160 7.41 -15.06 -11.83
C GLU A 160 8.02 -15.19 -10.43
N LEU A 161 7.19 -15.43 -9.42
CA LEU A 161 7.67 -15.77 -8.09
C LEU A 161 8.49 -17.06 -8.17
N ALA A 162 9.68 -17.06 -7.58
CA ALA A 162 10.42 -18.29 -7.36
C ALA A 162 9.49 -19.26 -6.63
N GLN A 163 9.28 -20.45 -7.21
CA GLN A 163 8.47 -21.47 -6.57
C GLN A 163 9.04 -21.76 -5.19
N VAL A 164 8.21 -21.61 -4.16
CA VAL A 164 8.48 -22.21 -2.85
C VAL A 164 8.41 -23.71 -3.11
N ASN A 165 9.56 -24.34 -3.35
CA ASN A 165 9.67 -25.78 -3.33
C ASN A 165 9.21 -26.24 -1.95
N GLY A 166 8.03 -26.85 -1.89
CA GLY A 166 7.56 -27.52 -0.70
C GLY A 166 8.58 -28.59 -0.34
N ASP A 167 9.34 -28.35 0.71
CA ASP A 167 10.21 -29.35 1.28
C ASP A 167 9.32 -30.39 1.96
N SER A 168 8.92 -31.39 1.18
CA SER A 168 8.35 -32.63 1.67
C SER A 168 9.46 -33.43 2.34
N THR A 169 9.86 -33.04 3.54
CA THR A 169 10.55 -33.95 4.44
C THR A 169 9.48 -34.73 5.21
N GLY A 170 9.21 -35.93 4.70
CA GLY A 170 8.40 -36.92 5.40
C GLY A 170 9.02 -37.26 6.75
N ALA A 171 8.17 -37.24 7.77
CA ALA A 171 8.30 -38.11 8.92
C ALA A 171 6.95 -38.80 9.08
N GLN A 172 7.01 -40.13 9.20
CA GLN A 172 5.89 -41.04 9.43
C GLN A 172 5.10 -40.67 10.69
#